data_AF-A0A8J8Q6C5-F1
#
_entry.id   AF-A0A8J8Q6C5-F1
#
_cell.length_a   1.000
_cell.length_b   1.000
_cell.length_c   1.000
_cell.angle_alpha   90.00
_cell.angle_beta   90.00
_cell.angle_gamma   90.00
#
_symmetry.space_group_name_H-M   'P 1'
#
loop_
_entity.id
_entity.type
_entity.pdbx_description
1 polymer ?
#
loop_
_entity_poly.entity_id
_entity_poly.type
_entity_poly.pdbx_seq_one_letter_code
_entity_poly.pdbx_strand_id
1 'polypeptide(L)'
;MAPQSPLVSPAEYFEQEPHNPHTAGLVVFIGYLVVSIAMFALLVNVIFGQVENAPPEFDRAVDQAVSEIIVPMTFFLVLISVLALLVIAALMHYLSGGSRTAGSFGNAVAVAGWAYAPNLLTLPLSYAHARYEIQQQTFDGSDPQTLERQLEMAQLDGTGLVPFLLLVVTVGWSVYILAYGTAATHDVDLSDALLPAAIVGIGAFVFGVV
;
A
#
# COMPACT_ATOMS: atom_id res chain seq x y z
N MET A 1 11.38 1.19 -29.29
CA MET A 1 11.84 1.77 -28.01
C MET A 1 11.21 0.94 -26.92
N ALA A 2 11.97 0.52 -25.89
CA ALA A 2 11.38 -0.23 -24.79
C ALA A 2 10.44 0.70 -23.99
N PRO A 3 9.29 0.21 -23.50
CA PRO A 3 8.42 1.00 -22.64
C PRO A 3 9.21 1.42 -21.39
N GLN A 4 9.38 2.72 -21.19
CA GLN A 4 9.99 3.26 -19.98
C GLN A 4 8.93 3.35 -18.88
N SER A 5 9.29 2.95 -17.67
CA SER A 5 8.43 3.07 -16.51
C SER A 5 9.19 3.77 -15.38
N PRO A 6 8.47 4.50 -14.51
CA PRO A 6 9.12 5.17 -13.38
C PRO A 6 9.60 4.17 -12.32
N LEU A 7 9.37 2.87 -12.50
CA LEU A 7 9.92 1.83 -11.61
C LEU A 7 11.45 1.73 -11.73
N VAL A 8 12.02 2.04 -12.90
CA VAL A 8 13.46 1.90 -13.16
C VAL A 8 14.12 3.25 -13.37
N SER A 9 13.44 4.18 -14.05
CA SER A 9 14.00 5.50 -14.39
C SER A 9 12.93 6.59 -14.19
N PRO A 10 12.60 6.95 -12.92
CA PRO A 10 11.57 7.94 -12.63
C PRO A 10 11.82 9.28 -13.32
N ALA A 11 13.05 9.80 -13.26
CA ALA A 11 13.39 11.11 -13.86
C ALA A 11 13.08 11.14 -15.36
N GLU A 12 13.64 10.20 -16.13
CA GLU A 12 13.41 10.10 -17.58
C GLU A 12 11.93 9.94 -17.93
N TYR A 13 11.18 9.15 -17.14
CA TYR A 13 9.75 8.95 -17.36
C TYR A 13 8.95 10.25 -17.22
N PHE A 14 9.27 11.08 -16.22
CA PHE A 14 8.54 12.32 -15.96
C PHE A 14 9.00 13.50 -16.81
N GLU A 15 10.18 13.44 -17.43
CA GLU A 15 10.70 14.46 -18.36
C GLU A 15 10.11 14.35 -19.78
N GLN A 16 9.52 13.21 -20.15
CA GLN A 16 9.06 12.96 -21.52
C GLN A 16 7.63 13.48 -21.81
N GLU A 17 7.53 14.58 -22.57
CA GLU A 17 6.30 14.96 -23.29
C GLU A 17 6.11 14.01 -24.50
N PRO A 18 5.05 13.18 -24.58
CA PRO A 18 3.66 13.61 -24.34
C PRO A 18 2.88 12.68 -23.41
N HIS A 19 3.54 11.91 -22.54
CA HIS A 19 2.82 11.03 -21.62
C HIS A 19 1.99 11.88 -20.66
N ASN A 20 0.79 11.42 -20.29
CA ASN A 20 -0.03 12.07 -19.26
C ASN A 20 0.26 11.42 -17.91
N PRO A 21 1.30 11.87 -17.17
CA PRO A 21 1.73 11.22 -15.92
C PRO A 21 0.63 11.24 -14.86
N HIS A 22 -0.28 12.22 -14.89
CA HIS A 22 -1.37 12.35 -13.94
C HIS A 22 -2.34 11.17 -14.00
N THR A 23 -2.81 10.83 -15.20
CA THR A 23 -3.73 9.71 -15.37
C THR A 23 -3.04 8.39 -15.02
N ALA A 24 -1.79 8.22 -15.44
CA ALA A 24 -1.03 7.00 -15.14
C ALA A 24 -0.81 6.81 -13.63
N GLY A 25 -0.38 7.85 -12.90
CA GLY A 25 -0.17 7.78 -11.45
C GLY A 25 -1.48 7.49 -10.70
N LEU A 26 -2.59 8.09 -11.12
CA LEU A 26 -3.91 7.81 -10.53
C LEU A 26 -4.36 6.36 -10.81
N VAL A 27 -4.14 5.85 -12.02
CA VAL A 27 -4.46 4.45 -12.37
C VAL A 27 -3.66 3.47 -11.53
N VAL A 28 -2.36 3.73 -11.32
CA VAL A 28 -1.51 2.91 -10.44
C VAL A 28 -2.04 2.91 -9.02
N PHE A 29 -2.39 4.08 -8.47
CA PHE A 29 -2.95 4.19 -7.13
C PHE A 29 -4.30 3.46 -6.99
N ILE A 30 -5.21 3.62 -7.96
CA ILE A 30 -6.49 2.90 -7.99
C ILE A 30 -6.25 1.39 -8.09
N GLY A 31 -5.31 0.97 -8.94
CA GLY A 31 -4.90 -0.42 -9.06
C GLY A 31 -4.43 -0.99 -7.73
N TYR A 32 -3.59 -0.25 -7.00
CA TYR A 32 -3.16 -0.59 -5.65
C TYR A 32 -4.36 -0.82 -4.73
N LEU A 33 -5.31 0.12 -4.66
CA LEU A 33 -6.49 -0.03 -3.80
C LEU A 33 -7.30 -1.28 -4.15
N VAL A 34 -7.58 -1.49 -5.44
CA VAL A 34 -8.38 -2.65 -5.90
C VAL A 34 -7.68 -3.97 -5.53
N VAL A 35 -6.37 -4.07 -5.79
CA VAL A 35 -5.60 -5.28 -5.48
C VAL A 35 -5.50 -5.49 -3.97
N SER A 36 -5.26 -4.43 -3.18
CA SER A 36 -5.21 -4.53 -1.71
C SER A 36 -6.54 -5.02 -1.13
N ILE A 37 -7.67 -4.48 -1.59
CA ILE A 37 -9.01 -4.91 -1.15
C ILE A 37 -9.26 -6.38 -1.55
N ALA A 38 -8.91 -6.76 -2.79
CA ALA A 38 -9.07 -8.13 -3.26
C ALA A 38 -8.22 -9.12 -2.46
N MET A 39 -6.94 -8.79 -2.21
CA MET A 39 -6.03 -9.64 -1.43
C MET A 39 -6.48 -9.76 0.02
N PHE A 40 -6.95 -8.67 0.63
CA PHE A 40 -7.54 -8.70 1.96
C PHE A 40 -8.75 -9.64 2.02
N ALA A 41 -9.71 -9.49 1.10
CA ALA A 41 -10.87 -10.36 1.03
C ALA A 41 -10.48 -11.83 0.81
N LEU A 42 -9.47 -12.10 -0.01
CA LEU A 42 -8.95 -13.45 -0.22
C LEU A 42 -8.30 -14.02 1.05
N LEU A 43 -7.54 -13.22 1.83
CA LEU A 43 -6.97 -13.68 3.10
C LEU A 43 -8.05 -13.99 4.13
N VAL A 44 -9.08 -13.15 4.23
CA VAL A 44 -10.24 -13.41 5.11
C VAL A 44 -10.89 -14.76 4.78
N ASN A 45 -11.08 -15.05 3.49
CA ASN A 45 -11.59 -16.35 3.06
C ASN A 45 -10.65 -17.51 3.43
N VAL A 46 -9.33 -17.32 3.34
CA VAL A 46 -8.36 -18.34 3.76
C VAL A 46 -8.45 -18.60 5.27
N ILE A 47 -8.54 -17.54 6.09
CA ILE A 47 -8.66 -17.65 7.55
C ILE A 47 -9.91 -18.43 7.94
N PHE A 48 -11.08 -18.05 7.40
CA PHE A 48 -12.32 -18.76 7.70
C PHE A 48 -12.30 -20.21 7.22
N GLY A 49 -11.61 -20.50 6.12
CA GLY A 49 -11.38 -21.87 5.65
C GLY A 49 -10.48 -22.70 6.57
N GLN A 50 -9.79 -22.11 7.55
CA GLN A 50 -9.00 -22.81 8.57
C GLN A 50 -9.74 -23.00 9.90
N VAL A 51 -11.00 -22.53 10.01
CA VAL A 51 -11.80 -22.71 11.22
C VAL A 51 -12.46 -24.10 11.20
N GLU A 52 -12.15 -24.91 12.20
CA GLU A 52 -12.74 -26.24 12.39
C GLU A 52 -13.75 -26.24 13.54
N ASN A 53 -14.63 -27.26 13.56
CA ASN A 53 -15.61 -27.48 14.65
C ASN A 53 -16.59 -26.32 14.91
N ALA A 54 -16.77 -25.43 13.93
CA ALA A 54 -17.69 -24.31 14.05
C ALA A 54 -19.16 -24.79 14.06
N PRO A 55 -20.02 -24.20 14.91
CA PRO A 55 -21.45 -24.51 14.93
C PRO A 55 -22.12 -24.04 13.62
N PRO A 56 -23.27 -24.62 13.20
CA PRO A 56 -23.96 -24.21 11.96
C PRO A 56 -24.46 -22.76 11.92
N GLU A 57 -24.55 -22.08 13.08
CA GLU A 57 -24.80 -20.63 13.12
C GLU A 57 -23.57 -19.78 12.77
N PHE A 58 -22.36 -20.35 12.80
CA PHE A 58 -21.12 -19.65 12.51
C PHE A 58 -21.11 -19.12 11.08
N ASP A 59 -21.49 -19.91 10.08
CA ASP A 59 -21.49 -19.46 8.67
C ASP A 59 -22.37 -18.22 8.46
N ARG A 60 -23.55 -18.19 9.11
CA ARG A 60 -24.45 -17.03 9.06
C ARG A 60 -23.87 -15.82 9.80
N ALA A 61 -23.22 -16.07 10.94
CA ALA A 61 -22.55 -15.01 11.70
C ALA A 61 -21.35 -14.45 10.94
N VAL A 62 -20.60 -15.29 10.22
CA VAL A 62 -19.49 -14.89 9.35
C VAL A 62 -20.00 -14.04 8.21
N ASP A 63 -21.04 -14.47 7.49
CA ASP A 63 -21.63 -13.68 6.39
C ASP A 63 -22.07 -12.28 6.88
N GLN A 64 -22.72 -12.23 8.05
CA GLN A 64 -23.13 -10.96 8.65
C GLN A 64 -21.93 -10.11 9.08
N ALA A 65 -20.98 -10.68 9.83
CA ALA A 65 -19.78 -10.00 10.29
C ALA A 65 -18.91 -9.52 9.12
N VAL A 66 -18.79 -10.31 8.05
CA VAL A 66 -18.12 -9.93 6.81
C VAL A 66 -18.77 -8.68 6.24
N SER A 67 -20.10 -8.63 6.15
CA SER A 67 -20.79 -7.44 5.63
C SER A 67 -20.62 -6.21 6.53
N GLU A 68 -20.68 -6.40 7.85
CA GLU A 68 -20.61 -5.32 8.85
C GLU A 68 -19.18 -4.81 9.09
N ILE A 69 -18.16 -5.64 8.84
CA ILE A 69 -16.74 -5.30 9.04
C ILE A 69 -16.08 -4.92 7.71
N ILE A 70 -16.21 -5.74 6.66
CA ILE A 70 -15.48 -5.51 5.40
C ILE A 70 -15.95 -4.23 4.73
N VAL A 71 -17.24 -3.91 4.73
CA VAL A 71 -17.74 -2.71 4.04
C VAL A 71 -17.23 -1.41 4.71
N PRO A 72 -17.41 -1.19 6.02
CA PRO A 72 -16.86 0.01 6.67
C PRO A 72 -15.34 0.04 6.63
N MET A 73 -14.67 -1.09 6.85
CA MET A 73 -13.21 -1.15 6.82
C MET A 73 -12.66 -0.82 5.43
N THR A 74 -13.30 -1.33 4.36
CA THR A 74 -12.93 -0.98 2.97
C THR A 74 -13.14 0.51 2.71
N PHE A 75 -14.25 1.07 3.18
CA PHE A 75 -14.51 2.51 3.06
C PHE A 75 -13.41 3.34 3.75
N PHE A 76 -13.09 3.01 5.01
CA PHE A 76 -12.04 3.71 5.76
C PHE A 76 -10.66 3.51 5.15
N LEU A 77 -10.34 2.32 4.66
CA LEU A 77 -9.10 2.05 3.93
C LEU A 77 -8.97 2.99 2.74
N VAL A 78 -9.97 3.03 1.86
CA VAL A 78 -9.97 3.91 0.68
C VAL A 78 -9.86 5.38 1.08
N LEU A 79 -10.62 5.81 2.10
CA LEU A 79 -10.60 7.18 2.58
C LEU A 79 -9.20 7.57 3.10
N ILE A 80 -8.62 6.75 3.98
CA ILE A 80 -7.30 6.99 4.56
C ILE A 80 -6.23 6.97 3.47
N SER A 81 -6.28 6.04 2.52
CA SER A 81 -5.30 6.00 1.42
C SER A 81 -5.39 7.21 0.52
N VAL A 82 -6.60 7.72 0.22
CA VAL A 82 -6.76 8.97 -0.55
C VAL A 82 -6.20 10.15 0.22
N LEU A 83 -6.48 10.25 1.52
CA LEU A 83 -5.89 11.29 2.36
C LEU A 83 -4.37 11.18 2.42
N ALA A 84 -3.82 9.97 2.56
CA ALA A 84 -2.38 9.72 2.57
C ALA A 84 -1.74 10.15 1.25
N LEU A 85 -2.34 9.80 0.10
CA LEU A 85 -1.88 10.24 -1.23
C LEU A 85 -1.78 11.78 -1.30
N LEU A 86 -2.82 12.48 -0.83
CA LEU A 86 -2.84 13.95 -0.83
C LEU A 86 -1.82 14.55 0.14
N VAL A 87 -1.63 13.95 1.31
CA VAL A 87 -0.60 14.36 2.28
C VAL A 87 0.79 14.17 1.69
N ILE A 88 1.08 13.03 1.07
CA ILE A 88 2.36 12.78 0.39
C ILE A 88 2.58 13.81 -0.71
N ALA A 89 1.59 14.03 -1.58
CA ALA A 89 1.67 15.03 -2.63
C ALA A 89 1.92 16.45 -2.08
N ALA A 90 1.26 16.81 -0.97
CA ALA A 90 1.47 18.10 -0.31
C ALA A 90 2.88 18.23 0.26
N LEU A 91 3.37 17.21 0.97
CA LEU A 91 4.74 17.20 1.50
C LEU A 91 5.76 17.36 0.37
N MET A 92 5.63 16.57 -0.69
CA MET A 92 6.53 16.64 -1.84
C MET A 92 6.46 18.01 -2.52
N HIS A 93 5.26 18.54 -2.77
CA HIS A 93 5.11 19.83 -3.44
C HIS A 93 5.68 20.99 -2.60
N TYR A 94 5.25 21.12 -1.35
CA TYR A 94 5.58 22.30 -0.54
C TYR A 94 7.00 22.26 0.02
N LEU A 95 7.50 21.09 0.43
CA LEU A 95 8.84 21.01 1.01
C LEU A 95 9.94 21.04 -0.07
N SER A 96 9.66 20.62 -1.30
CA SER A 96 10.61 20.75 -2.42
C SER A 96 10.61 22.15 -3.07
N GLY A 97 9.85 23.11 -2.53
CA GLY A 97 9.93 24.52 -2.94
C GLY A 97 8.60 25.18 -3.27
N GLY A 98 7.52 24.41 -3.40
CA GLY A 98 6.16 24.89 -3.64
C GLY A 98 6.04 25.69 -4.94
N SER A 99 5.46 26.90 -4.83
CA SER A 99 5.23 27.81 -5.96
C SER A 99 6.50 28.43 -6.55
N ARG A 100 7.69 28.15 -5.98
CA ARG A 100 8.98 28.62 -6.50
C ARG A 100 9.58 27.69 -7.56
N THR A 101 8.91 26.58 -7.84
CA THR A 101 9.38 25.51 -8.72
C THR A 101 8.52 25.44 -9.99
N ALA A 102 8.97 24.73 -11.03
CA ALA A 102 8.19 24.56 -12.26
C ALA A 102 6.98 23.62 -12.06
N GLY A 103 6.99 22.80 -11.01
CA GLY A 103 6.03 21.73 -10.80
C GLY A 103 4.72 22.19 -10.17
N SER A 104 3.62 21.62 -10.66
CA SER A 104 2.29 21.81 -10.06
C SER A 104 2.01 20.80 -8.93
N PHE A 105 1.05 21.10 -8.06
CA PHE A 105 0.55 20.11 -7.10
C PHE A 105 0.02 18.84 -7.79
N GLY A 106 -0.58 18.98 -8.98
CA GLY A 106 -1.00 17.83 -9.80
C GLY A 106 0.16 16.93 -10.23
N ASN A 107 1.35 17.50 -10.46
CA ASN A 107 2.57 16.73 -10.72
C ASN A 107 2.96 15.92 -9.48
N ALA A 108 2.91 16.54 -8.29
CA ALA A 108 3.19 15.85 -7.03
C ALA A 108 2.19 14.71 -6.77
N VAL A 109 0.90 14.89 -7.07
CA VAL A 109 -0.11 13.81 -7.00
C VAL A 109 0.22 12.68 -7.97
N ALA A 110 0.67 13.00 -9.19
CA ALA A 110 1.06 11.98 -10.17
C ALA A 110 2.25 11.14 -9.68
N VAL A 111 3.29 11.79 -9.16
CA VAL A 111 4.48 11.14 -8.59
C VAL A 111 4.09 10.30 -7.36
N ALA A 112 3.28 10.86 -6.46
CA ALA A 112 2.79 10.14 -5.29
C ALA A 112 1.97 8.90 -5.65
N GLY A 113 1.13 8.97 -6.69
CA GLY A 113 0.37 7.81 -7.18
C GLY A 113 1.29 6.70 -7.70
N TRP A 114 2.36 7.06 -8.43
CA TRP A 114 3.37 6.11 -8.87
C TRP A 114 4.21 5.52 -7.74
N ALA A 115 4.35 6.22 -6.62
CA ALA A 115 5.03 5.69 -5.44
C ALA A 115 4.32 4.49 -4.80
N TYR A 116 3.07 4.19 -5.20
CA TYR A 116 2.37 2.94 -4.85
C TYR A 116 2.65 1.76 -5.80
N ALA A 117 3.39 1.97 -6.90
CA ALA A 117 3.72 0.87 -7.81
C ALA A 117 4.58 -0.22 -7.14
N PRO A 118 5.57 0.08 -6.28
CA PRO A 118 6.28 -0.97 -5.53
C PRO A 118 5.33 -1.82 -4.68
N ASN A 119 4.32 -1.22 -4.04
CA ASN A 119 3.31 -1.96 -3.28
C ASN A 119 2.55 -2.97 -4.16
N LEU A 120 2.12 -2.56 -5.35
CA LEU A 120 1.48 -3.47 -6.31
C LEU A 120 2.35 -4.68 -6.66
N LEU A 121 3.67 -4.49 -6.75
CA LEU A 121 4.61 -5.56 -7.06
C LEU A 121 4.89 -6.48 -5.87
N THR A 122 4.87 -5.94 -4.64
CA THR A 122 5.14 -6.74 -3.44
C THR A 122 3.90 -7.40 -2.85
N LEU A 123 2.70 -6.88 -3.11
CA LEU A 123 1.43 -7.42 -2.60
C LEU A 123 1.25 -8.93 -2.87
N PRO A 124 1.53 -9.47 -4.07
CA PRO A 124 1.43 -10.91 -4.32
C PRO A 124 2.37 -11.75 -3.45
N LEU A 125 3.57 -11.24 -3.15
CA LEU A 125 4.54 -11.92 -2.28
C LEU A 125 4.08 -11.88 -0.83
N SER A 126 3.61 -10.72 -0.36
CA SER A 126 3.02 -10.56 0.97
C SER A 126 1.82 -11.48 1.15
N TYR A 127 0.92 -11.55 0.17
CA TYR A 127 -0.23 -12.45 0.16
C TYR A 127 0.19 -13.91 0.22
N ALA A 128 1.14 -14.33 -0.62
CA ALA A 128 1.61 -15.72 -0.65
C ALA A 128 2.23 -16.14 0.69
N HIS A 129 3.02 -15.25 1.31
CA HIS A 129 3.59 -15.47 2.64
C HIS A 129 2.50 -15.59 3.71
N ALA A 130 1.62 -14.60 3.83
CA ALA A 130 0.55 -14.59 4.81
C ALA A 130 -0.37 -15.82 4.64
N ARG A 131 -0.72 -16.17 3.41
CA ARG A 131 -1.50 -17.39 3.11
C ARG A 131 -0.77 -18.64 3.59
N TYR A 132 0.53 -18.75 3.34
CA TYR A 132 1.31 -19.90 3.81
C TYR A 132 1.29 -20.00 5.33
N GLU A 133 1.50 -18.89 6.05
CA GLU A 133 1.47 -18.86 7.52
C GLU A 133 0.11 -19.27 8.08
N ILE A 134 -0.98 -18.70 7.54
CA ILE A 134 -2.35 -19.02 7.96
C ILE A 134 -2.65 -20.51 7.72
N GLN A 135 -2.20 -21.08 6.59
CA GLN A 135 -2.40 -22.50 6.28
C GLN A 135 -1.64 -23.47 7.19
N GLN A 136 -0.68 -22.99 7.98
CA GLN A 136 -0.02 -23.80 9.02
C GLN A 136 -0.77 -23.76 10.36
N GLN A 137 -1.84 -22.97 10.46
CA GLN A 137 -2.63 -22.79 11.66
C GLN A 137 -4.02 -23.43 11.49
N THR A 138 -4.54 -23.96 12.58
CA THR A 138 -5.93 -24.43 12.67
C THR A 138 -6.60 -23.66 13.78
N PHE A 139 -7.79 -23.13 13.51
CA PHE A 139 -8.55 -22.37 14.49
C PHE A 139 -9.71 -23.20 15.02
N ASP A 140 -9.90 -23.20 16.34
CA ASP A 140 -11.01 -23.91 16.97
C ASP A 140 -12.23 -22.98 17.06
N GLY A 141 -13.25 -23.27 16.25
CA GLY A 141 -14.52 -22.54 16.21
C GLY A 141 -15.55 -23.00 17.23
N SER A 142 -15.23 -23.96 18.11
CA SER A 142 -16.19 -24.49 19.09
C SER A 142 -16.53 -23.49 20.21
N ASP A 143 -15.62 -22.56 20.53
CA ASP A 143 -15.81 -21.48 21.49
C ASP A 143 -15.39 -20.13 20.87
N PRO A 144 -16.31 -19.17 20.71
CA PRO A 144 -16.00 -17.85 20.13
C PRO A 144 -14.87 -17.10 20.85
N GLN A 145 -14.78 -17.23 22.19
CA GLN A 145 -13.72 -16.54 22.95
C GLN A 145 -12.34 -17.15 22.71
N THR A 146 -12.30 -18.44 22.42
CA THR A 146 -11.06 -19.14 22.08
C THR A 146 -10.63 -18.80 20.65
N LEU A 147 -11.58 -18.76 19.71
CA LEU A 147 -11.33 -18.33 18.34
C LEU A 147 -10.78 -16.88 18.29
N GLU A 148 -11.42 -15.95 19.00
CA GLU A 148 -10.97 -14.55 19.08
C GLU A 148 -9.51 -14.45 19.56
N ARG A 149 -9.18 -15.13 20.68
CA ARG A 149 -7.82 -15.18 21.21
C ARG A 149 -6.81 -15.77 20.22
N GLN A 150 -7.18 -16.82 19.49
CA GLN A 150 -6.30 -17.43 18.49
C GLN A 150 -6.05 -16.49 17.30
N LEU A 151 -7.09 -15.78 16.83
CA LEU A 151 -6.96 -14.79 15.78
C LEU A 151 -6.10 -13.60 16.21
N GLU A 152 -6.22 -13.13 17.45
CA GLU A 152 -5.36 -12.08 18.01
C GLU A 152 -3.89 -12.53 18.07
N MET A 153 -3.62 -13.77 18.49
CA MET A 153 -2.26 -14.32 18.50
C MET A 153 -1.67 -14.42 17.08
N ALA A 154 -2.47 -14.87 16.12
CA ALA A 154 -2.06 -14.96 14.72
C ALA A 154 -1.68 -13.59 14.13
N GLN A 155 -2.33 -12.51 14.56
CA GLN A 155 -1.98 -11.14 14.13
C GLN A 155 -0.61 -10.69 14.66
N LEU A 156 -0.24 -11.09 15.89
CA LEU A 156 1.05 -10.73 16.49
C LEU A 156 2.22 -11.47 15.84
N ASP A 157 2.00 -12.71 15.41
CA ASP A 157 3.01 -13.56 14.77
C ASP A 157 3.38 -13.09 13.35
N GLY A 158 2.57 -12.23 12.72
CA GLY A 158 2.82 -11.69 11.37
C GLY A 158 4.03 -10.75 11.24
N THR A 159 4.83 -10.56 12.29
CA THR A 159 5.97 -9.63 12.35
C THR A 159 7.32 -10.28 12.01
N GLY A 160 7.31 -11.24 11.08
CA GLY A 160 8.50 -11.98 10.66
C GLY A 160 9.51 -11.18 9.81
N LEU A 161 10.68 -11.80 9.59
CA LEU A 161 11.75 -11.23 8.77
C LEU A 161 11.32 -10.96 7.32
N VAL A 162 10.47 -11.82 6.74
CA VAL A 162 10.04 -11.68 5.33
C VAL A 162 9.15 -10.45 5.13
N PRO A 163 8.05 -10.25 5.88
CA PRO A 163 7.28 -9.00 5.83
C PRO A 163 8.13 -7.76 6.07
N PHE A 164 9.09 -7.82 7.00
CA PHE A 164 10.01 -6.73 7.26
C PHE A 164 10.90 -6.39 6.06
N LEU A 165 11.50 -7.38 5.40
CA LEU A 165 12.33 -7.16 4.22
C LEU A 165 11.52 -6.61 3.05
N LEU A 166 10.30 -7.12 2.84
CA LEU A 166 9.39 -6.58 1.82
C LEU A 166 9.06 -5.12 2.11
N LEU A 167 8.74 -4.77 3.35
CA LEU A 167 8.49 -3.39 3.78
C LEU A 167 9.69 -2.48 3.47
N VAL A 168 10.91 -2.88 3.84
CA VAL A 168 12.13 -2.10 3.59
C VAL A 168 12.34 -1.86 2.09
N VAL A 169 12.22 -2.91 1.28
CA VAL A 169 12.39 -2.82 -0.18
C VAL A 169 11.34 -1.91 -0.79
N THR A 170 10.07 -2.10 -0.43
CA THR A 170 8.96 -1.30 -0.95
C THR A 170 9.12 0.17 -0.57
N VAL A 171 9.35 0.49 0.70
CA VAL A 171 9.54 1.86 1.16
C VAL A 171 10.74 2.51 0.46
N GLY A 172 11.89 1.82 0.41
CA GLY A 172 13.07 2.35 -0.28
C GLY A 172 12.81 2.65 -1.75
N TRP A 173 12.07 1.78 -2.43
CA TRP A 173 11.68 1.98 -3.83
C TRP A 173 10.69 3.13 -4.00
N SER A 174 9.69 3.25 -3.12
CA SER A 174 8.75 4.37 -3.12
C SER A 174 9.48 5.70 -2.90
N VAL A 175 10.43 5.76 -1.97
CA VAL A 175 11.28 6.95 -1.74
C VAL A 175 12.09 7.30 -2.98
N TYR A 176 12.66 6.30 -3.66
CA TYR A 176 13.38 6.50 -4.92
C TYR A 176 12.48 7.13 -6.00
N ILE A 177 11.25 6.63 -6.18
CA ILE A 177 10.27 7.18 -7.14
C ILE A 177 9.89 8.61 -6.75
N LEU A 178 9.59 8.86 -5.46
CA LEU A 178 9.23 10.18 -4.96
C LEU A 178 10.35 11.20 -5.19
N ALA A 179 11.58 10.89 -4.78
CA ALA A 179 12.70 11.81 -4.86
C ALA A 179 13.04 12.17 -6.32
N TYR A 180 13.26 11.19 -7.18
CA TYR A 180 13.63 11.43 -8.57
C TYR A 180 12.47 11.95 -9.41
N GLY A 181 11.24 11.47 -9.17
CA GLY A 181 10.05 11.95 -9.88
C GLY A 181 9.70 13.39 -9.50
N THR A 182 9.83 13.77 -8.23
CA THR A 182 9.61 15.15 -7.81
C THR A 182 10.71 16.07 -8.34
N ALA A 183 11.99 15.67 -8.26
CA ALA A 183 13.10 16.44 -8.81
C ALA A 183 12.88 16.78 -10.29
N ALA A 184 12.53 15.77 -11.10
CA ALA A 184 12.23 15.96 -12.53
C ALA A 184 10.98 16.83 -12.77
N THR A 185 9.87 16.56 -12.09
CA THR A 185 8.61 17.29 -12.35
C THR A 185 8.58 18.72 -11.80
N HIS A 186 9.44 19.04 -10.83
CA HIS A 186 9.52 20.37 -10.20
C HIS A 186 10.74 21.15 -10.68
N ASP A 187 11.64 20.56 -11.45
CA ASP A 187 12.90 21.15 -11.91
C ASP A 187 13.73 21.66 -10.71
N VAL A 188 13.95 20.77 -9.74
CA VAL A 188 14.72 21.04 -8.52
C VAL A 188 15.85 20.02 -8.37
N ASP A 189 16.89 20.40 -7.64
CA ASP A 189 17.97 19.49 -7.33
C ASP A 189 17.46 18.29 -6.54
N LEU A 190 18.04 17.11 -6.79
CA LEU A 190 17.65 15.87 -6.11
C LEU A 190 17.74 15.99 -4.59
N SER A 191 18.69 16.77 -4.06
CA SER A 191 18.82 17.00 -2.62
C SER A 191 17.58 17.66 -2.00
N ASP A 192 16.89 18.53 -2.75
CA ASP A 192 15.70 19.25 -2.29
C ASP A 192 14.45 18.37 -2.34
N ALA A 193 14.44 17.35 -3.21
CA ALA A 193 13.36 16.35 -3.28
C ALA A 193 13.59 15.15 -2.35
N LEU A 194 14.85 14.81 -2.05
CA LEU A 194 15.20 13.62 -1.26
C LEU A 194 14.76 13.73 0.19
N LEU A 195 14.93 14.90 0.83
CA LEU A 195 14.55 15.07 2.25
C LEU A 195 13.03 14.88 2.47
N PRO A 196 12.13 15.53 1.69
CA PRO A 196 10.69 15.26 1.78
C PRO A 196 10.33 13.81 1.51
N ALA A 197 10.93 13.19 0.49
CA ALA A 197 10.71 11.78 0.17
C ALA A 197 11.12 10.86 1.34
N ALA A 198 12.27 11.13 1.96
CA ALA A 198 12.74 10.38 3.12
C ALA A 198 11.82 10.55 4.34
N ILE A 199 11.27 11.73 4.59
CA ILE A 199 10.28 11.97 5.65
C ILE A 199 9.03 11.10 5.41
N VAL A 200 8.53 11.08 4.17
CA VAL A 200 7.40 10.22 3.78
C VAL A 200 7.75 8.75 3.98
N GLY A 201 8.93 8.31 3.53
CA GLY A 201 9.37 6.92 3.69
C GLY A 201 9.52 6.49 5.14
N ILE A 202 10.09 7.34 6.00
CA ILE A 202 10.19 7.08 7.44
C ILE A 202 8.80 7.00 8.06
N GLY A 203 7.89 7.92 7.70
CA GLY A 203 6.50 7.87 8.16
C GLY A 203 5.82 6.57 7.77
N ALA A 204 5.89 6.19 6.49
CA ALA A 204 5.36 4.93 5.97
C ALA A 204 5.92 3.71 6.72
N PHE A 205 7.23 3.69 6.94
CA PHE A 205 7.91 2.62 7.65
C PHE A 205 7.49 2.51 9.13
N VAL A 206 7.47 3.62 9.86
CA VAL A 206 7.14 3.65 11.30
C VAL A 206 5.70 3.24 11.56
N PHE A 207 4.77 3.66 10.70
CA PHE A 207 3.36 3.33 10.85
C PHE A 207 2.96 2.02 10.16
N GLY A 208 3.88 1.35 9.47
CA GLY A 208 3.57 0.17 8.66
C GLY A 208 2.56 0.47 7.55
N VAL A 209 2.51 1.72 7.08
CA VAL A 209 1.58 2.17 6.05
C VAL A 209 2.26 2.08 4.70
N VAL A 210 2.00 0.98 3.99
CA VAL A 210 2.43 0.70 2.62
C VAL A 210 1.32 0.01 1.86
#